data_AF-A0A835CX83-F1
#
_entry.id   AF-A0A835CX83-F1
#
_cell.length_a   1.000
_cell.length_b   1.000
_cell.length_c   1.000
_cell.angle_alpha   90.00
_cell.angle_beta   90.00
_cell.angle_gamma   90.00
#
_symmetry.space_group_name_H-M   'P 1'
#
loop_
_entity.id
_entity.type
_entity.pdbx_description
1 polymer ?
#
loop_
_entity_poly.entity_id
_entity_poly.type
_entity_poly.pdbx_seq_one_letter_code
_entity_poly.pdbx_strand_id
1 'polypeptide(L)'
;MQRKNNNNEFNNILRSLYKPTLLDEIVKKVPKPKEAVPKFGLPKWKLLPLEKKIPLIPSPPYANDFTRQKIGKQLFKNSKKIEFNLNDPYMIDVKFPYNSLHDRYLECYFDNDKVINFMIKNGFLTKNLDVKCTIKEYNNYRKYLSNLEKDDVKKILKHKAQLDDDRRIIDYADKIAQKDIERQKIRDEKNAFKAKFLNAEIEKEKEIKKRQIIKKKKEFERLKNLEFRRKEYIENIALKSKIHSDNVQRKKNLVAQQQRKKTIELLLKLIKKDKARKKLLNERVKMKLNKKNNSIEQRLVLKY
;
A
#
# COMPACT_ATOMS: atom_id res chain seq x y z
N MET A 1 -19.42 10.84 81.93
CA MET A 1 -19.15 9.97 80.75
C MET A 1 -19.60 10.57 79.40
N GLN A 2 -20.40 11.64 79.34
CA GLN A 2 -20.99 12.16 78.08
C GLN A 2 -20.03 12.91 77.12
N ARG A 3 -18.91 13.48 77.59
CA ARG A 3 -17.99 14.28 76.74
C ARG A 3 -17.25 13.49 75.65
N LYS A 4 -17.15 12.15 75.76
CA LYS A 4 -16.46 11.32 74.75
C LYS A 4 -17.33 11.02 73.52
N ASN A 5 -18.65 10.96 73.67
CA ASN A 5 -19.56 10.65 72.57
C ASN A 5 -19.75 11.83 71.61
N ASN A 6 -19.93 13.04 72.13
CA ASN A 6 -20.11 14.23 71.30
C ASN A 6 -18.88 14.52 70.42
N ASN A 7 -17.66 14.26 70.92
CA ASN A 7 -16.44 14.43 70.13
C ASN A 7 -16.33 13.43 68.97
N ASN A 8 -16.93 12.25 69.06
CA ASN A 8 -16.91 11.27 67.98
C ASN A 8 -17.93 11.61 66.88
N GLU A 9 -19.12 12.08 67.25
CA GLU A 9 -20.13 12.53 66.28
C GLU A 9 -19.65 13.75 65.48
N PHE A 10 -19.10 14.77 66.14
CA PHE A 10 -18.55 15.94 65.46
C PHE A 10 -17.42 15.58 64.49
N ASN A 11 -16.53 14.67 64.89
CA ASN A 11 -15.46 14.20 64.00
C ASN A 11 -15.97 13.39 62.81
N ASN A 12 -17.06 12.63 62.98
CA ASN A 12 -17.70 11.89 61.90
C ASN A 12 -18.41 12.83 60.91
N ILE A 13 -19.08 13.88 61.41
CA ILE A 13 -19.70 14.92 60.58
C ILE A 13 -18.62 15.65 59.77
N LEU A 14 -17.54 16.10 60.40
CA LEU A 14 -16.42 16.75 59.70
C LEU A 14 -15.76 15.84 58.64
N ARG A 15 -15.65 14.54 58.91
CA ARG A 15 -15.17 13.56 57.92
C ARG A 15 -16.13 13.35 56.76
N SER A 16 -17.44 13.41 56.99
CA SER A 16 -18.44 13.32 55.91
C SER A 16 -18.46 14.56 55.00
N LEU A 17 -18.03 15.71 55.51
CA LEU A 17 -17.90 16.95 54.74
C LEU A 17 -16.59 17.03 53.95
N TYR A 18 -15.57 16.27 54.36
CA TYR A 18 -14.27 16.24 53.70
C TYR A 18 -14.32 15.37 52.44
N LYS A 19 -14.26 16.01 51.27
CA LYS A 19 -14.03 15.33 49.99
C LYS A 19 -12.52 15.26 49.73
N PRO A 20 -11.91 14.05 49.66
CA PRO A 20 -10.49 13.93 49.41
C PRO A 20 -10.16 14.49 48.01
N THR A 21 -9.10 15.28 47.92
CA THR A 21 -8.59 15.76 46.64
C THR A 21 -7.82 14.65 45.92
N LEU A 22 -7.61 14.81 44.60
CA LEU A 22 -6.71 13.94 43.82
C LEU A 22 -5.32 13.82 44.45
N LEU A 23 -4.84 14.90 45.08
CA LEU A 23 -3.57 14.89 45.82
C LEU A 23 -3.65 14.00 47.06
N ASP A 24 -4.74 14.09 47.84
CA ASP A 24 -4.94 13.27 49.03
C ASP A 24 -5.03 11.78 48.71
N GLU A 25 -5.62 11.41 47.57
CA GLU A 25 -5.63 10.04 47.07
C GLU A 25 -4.22 9.53 46.73
N ILE A 26 -3.41 10.37 46.09
CA ILE A 26 -2.02 10.02 45.74
C ILE A 26 -1.18 9.88 47.01
N VAL A 27 -1.31 10.82 47.95
CA VAL A 27 -0.61 10.77 49.24
C VAL A 27 -0.99 9.51 50.02
N LYS A 28 -2.27 9.10 50.02
CA LYS A 28 -2.70 7.84 50.65
C LYS A 28 -2.10 6.58 49.99
N LYS A 29 -1.79 6.63 48.70
CA LYS A 29 -1.17 5.51 47.98
C LYS A 29 0.32 5.37 48.30
N VAL A 30 1.00 6.46 48.65
CA VAL A 30 2.42 6.40 49.01
C VAL A 30 2.56 5.83 50.43
N PRO A 31 3.27 4.71 50.62
CA PRO A 31 3.41 4.10 51.92
C PRO A 31 4.30 4.97 52.82
N LYS A 32 3.81 5.30 54.02
CA LYS A 32 4.64 5.98 55.01
C LYS A 32 5.84 5.12 55.40
N PRO A 33 7.04 5.72 55.52
CA PRO A 33 8.23 4.97 55.93
C PRO A 33 8.05 4.39 57.34
N LYS A 34 8.24 3.08 57.47
CA LYS A 34 8.04 2.32 58.72
C LYS A 34 8.90 2.87 59.87
N GLU A 35 10.08 3.39 59.54
CA GLU A 35 11.07 3.93 60.49
C GLU A 35 10.67 5.30 61.08
N ALA A 36 9.70 5.99 60.47
CA ALA A 36 9.40 7.36 60.85
C ALA A 36 8.52 7.50 62.11
N VAL A 37 7.92 6.39 62.56
CA VAL A 37 7.07 6.36 63.75
C VAL A 37 7.75 5.53 64.82
N PRO A 38 8.01 6.09 66.02
CA PRO A 38 8.61 5.31 67.10
C PRO A 38 7.76 4.09 67.46
N LYS A 39 8.42 2.99 67.85
CA LYS A 39 7.74 1.77 68.32
C LYS A 39 6.99 1.99 69.65
N PHE A 40 7.38 3.02 70.41
CA PHE A 40 6.82 3.40 71.70
C PHE A 40 6.09 4.75 71.62
N GLY A 41 5.45 5.16 72.72
CA GLY A 41 4.79 6.45 72.85
C GLY A 41 3.29 6.43 72.58
N LEU A 42 2.71 7.63 72.46
CA LEU A 42 1.26 7.79 72.39
C LEU A 42 0.71 7.36 71.01
N PRO A 43 -0.47 6.74 70.94
CA PRO A 43 -1.12 6.39 69.66
C PRO A 43 -1.27 7.58 68.71
N LYS A 44 -1.44 8.81 69.24
CA LYS A 44 -1.53 10.04 68.46
C LYS A 44 -0.27 10.32 67.63
N TRP A 45 0.90 9.81 68.02
CA TRP A 45 2.14 10.00 67.25
C TRP A 45 2.12 9.28 65.91
N LYS A 46 1.34 8.18 65.77
CA LYS A 46 1.13 7.49 64.49
C LYS A 46 0.38 8.37 63.47
N LEU A 47 -0.47 9.26 63.96
CA LEU A 47 -1.25 10.20 63.15
C LEU A 47 -0.51 11.52 62.91
N LEU A 48 0.60 11.76 63.63
CA LEU A 48 1.36 12.99 63.53
C LEU A 48 2.09 13.04 62.17
N PRO A 49 1.97 14.13 61.39
CA PRO A 49 2.75 14.29 60.17
C PRO A 49 4.25 14.25 60.48
N LEU A 50 5.05 13.74 59.55
CA LEU A 50 6.48 13.52 59.75
C LEU A 50 7.28 14.82 59.95
N GLU A 51 6.75 15.93 59.45
CA GLU A 51 7.30 17.28 59.60
C GLU A 51 7.21 17.82 61.03
N LYS A 52 6.20 17.38 61.79
CA LYS A 52 5.98 17.86 63.16
C LYS A 52 6.88 17.12 64.13
N LYS A 53 7.57 17.89 64.98
CA LYS A 53 8.44 17.37 66.03
C LYS A 53 7.66 16.49 67.01
N ILE A 54 8.25 15.38 67.43
CA ILE A 54 7.71 14.59 68.53
C ILE A 54 7.99 15.33 69.85
N PRO A 55 6.97 15.54 70.70
CA PRO A 55 7.17 16.13 72.01
C PRO A 55 7.90 15.14 72.93
N LEU A 56 8.85 15.64 73.72
CA LEU A 56 9.49 14.83 74.76
C LEU A 56 8.50 14.61 75.91
N ILE A 57 8.20 13.36 76.23
CA ILE A 57 7.40 13.00 77.40
C ILE A 57 8.39 12.59 78.50
N PRO A 58 8.31 13.15 79.72
CA PRO A 58 9.12 12.66 80.82
C PRO A 58 8.75 11.20 81.09
N SER A 59 9.73 10.30 80.92
CA SER A 59 9.56 8.86 81.16
C SER A 59 10.69 8.35 82.04
N PRO A 60 10.54 7.15 82.65
CA PRO A 60 11.64 6.45 83.25
C PRO A 60 12.82 6.30 82.26
N PRO A 61 14.07 6.23 82.78
CA PRO A 61 15.23 5.88 81.97
C PRO A 61 14.93 4.62 81.15
N TYR A 62 15.36 4.59 79.89
CA TYR A 62 15.17 3.47 78.94
C TYR A 62 13.75 3.23 78.39
N ALA A 63 12.72 3.96 78.84
CA ALA A 63 11.38 3.84 78.26
C ALA A 63 11.20 4.58 76.91
N ASN A 64 12.06 5.57 76.64
CA ASN A 64 12.02 6.44 75.47
C ASN A 64 13.29 6.35 74.60
N ASP A 65 13.73 5.14 74.26
CA ASP A 65 14.88 4.95 73.39
C ASP A 65 14.50 5.23 71.92
N PHE A 66 14.73 6.46 71.46
CA PHE A 66 14.59 6.78 70.03
C PHE A 66 15.68 6.06 69.23
N THR A 67 15.26 5.44 68.14
CA THR A 67 16.16 4.69 67.25
C THR A 67 15.92 5.10 65.81
N ARG A 68 16.98 5.20 65.00
CA ARG A 68 16.85 5.51 63.58
C ARG A 68 16.85 4.25 62.72
N GLN A 69 17.97 3.55 62.70
CA GLN A 69 18.20 2.37 61.87
C GLN A 69 19.16 1.40 62.56
N LYS A 70 19.31 0.21 61.99
CA LYS A 70 20.27 -0.78 62.49
C LYS A 70 21.72 -0.33 62.30
N ILE A 71 22.59 -0.86 63.14
CA ILE A 71 24.04 -0.68 63.01
C ILE A 71 24.55 -1.18 61.65
N GLY A 72 25.57 -0.52 61.10
CA GLY A 72 26.16 -0.85 59.80
C GLY A 72 25.24 -0.57 58.60
N LYS A 73 23.99 -0.11 58.82
CA LYS A 73 23.08 0.29 57.75
C LYS A 73 23.14 1.79 57.54
N GLN A 74 23.29 2.17 56.27
CA GLN A 74 23.30 3.55 55.85
C GLN A 74 21.99 4.24 56.23
N LEU A 75 22.11 5.30 57.04
CA LEU A 75 20.97 6.06 57.56
C LEU A 75 20.21 6.79 56.45
N PHE A 76 20.95 7.37 55.51
CA PHE A 76 20.40 8.16 54.41
C PHE A 76 20.43 7.31 53.14
N LYS A 77 19.25 7.07 52.58
CA LYS A 77 19.08 6.28 51.37
C LYS A 77 19.67 7.03 50.18
N ASN A 78 20.81 6.55 49.67
CA ASN A 78 21.24 6.83 48.32
C ASN A 78 20.43 5.94 47.39
N SER A 79 19.26 6.41 46.94
CA SER A 79 18.60 5.72 45.83
C SER A 79 19.58 5.74 44.65
N LYS A 80 19.91 4.58 44.08
CA LYS A 80 20.81 4.45 42.93
C LYS A 80 20.32 5.23 41.69
N LYS A 81 19.13 5.84 41.77
CA LYS A 81 18.47 6.69 40.78
C LYS A 81 18.07 8.07 41.37
N ILE A 82 18.82 8.60 42.33
CA ILE A 82 18.60 9.98 42.81
C ILE A 82 19.15 10.92 41.74
N GLU A 83 18.25 11.51 40.95
CA GLU A 83 18.48 12.78 40.28
C GLU A 83 19.00 13.80 41.31
N PHE A 84 19.97 14.63 40.94
CA PHE A 84 20.59 15.60 41.85
C PHE A 84 19.50 16.44 42.54
N ASN A 85 19.32 16.25 43.86
CA ASN A 85 18.24 16.91 44.59
C ASN A 85 18.64 18.34 44.93
N LEU A 86 18.13 19.30 44.16
CA LEU A 86 18.37 20.74 44.36
C LEU A 86 17.40 21.37 45.37
N ASN A 87 16.57 20.60 46.07
CA ASN A 87 15.61 21.17 47.02
C ASN A 87 16.29 21.77 48.27
N ASP A 88 17.45 21.24 48.66
CA ASP A 88 18.20 21.71 49.84
C ASP A 88 19.72 21.76 49.55
N PRO A 89 20.18 22.69 48.70
CA PRO A 89 21.57 22.74 48.23
C PRO A 89 22.56 23.05 49.36
N TYR A 90 22.10 23.75 50.40
CA TYR A 90 22.92 24.15 51.56
C TYR A 90 22.72 23.25 52.80
N MET A 91 21.96 22.15 52.68
CA MET A 91 21.65 21.23 53.80
C MET A 91 21.08 21.95 55.04
N ILE A 92 20.26 22.98 54.82
CA ILE A 92 19.61 23.76 55.88
C ILE A 92 18.47 22.94 56.49
N ASP A 93 17.73 22.23 55.63
CA ASP A 93 16.53 21.52 56.04
C ASP A 93 16.85 20.19 56.71
N VAL A 94 17.78 19.42 56.15
CA VAL A 94 18.24 18.14 56.71
C VAL A 94 19.75 18.17 56.86
N LYS A 95 20.20 18.09 58.11
CA LYS A 95 21.63 17.93 58.42
C LYS A 95 22.02 16.46 58.37
N PHE A 96 23.14 16.18 57.71
CA PHE A 96 23.69 14.84 57.53
C PHE A 96 25.04 14.70 58.29
N PRO A 97 25.05 14.78 59.64
CA PRO A 97 26.28 14.55 60.37
C PRO A 97 26.76 13.11 60.17
N TYR A 98 28.06 12.93 59.98
CA TYR A 98 28.64 11.60 59.91
C TYR A 98 28.42 10.85 61.23
N ASN A 99 28.02 9.58 61.13
CA ASN A 99 27.87 8.70 62.27
C ASN A 99 28.45 7.33 61.92
N SER A 100 29.51 6.94 62.63
CA SER A 100 30.21 5.68 62.41
C SER A 100 29.32 4.45 62.60
N LEU A 101 28.34 4.49 63.48
CA LEU A 101 27.41 3.36 63.70
C LEU A 101 26.49 3.10 62.50
N HIS A 102 26.33 4.08 61.60
CA HIS A 102 25.56 3.94 60.36
C HIS A 102 26.44 3.84 59.12
N ASP A 103 27.76 3.73 59.29
CA ASP A 103 28.68 3.54 58.18
C ASP A 103 28.59 2.10 57.66
N ARG A 104 28.29 1.96 56.37
CA ARG A 104 28.20 0.65 55.71
C ARG A 104 29.56 -0.03 55.62
N TYR A 105 30.64 0.73 55.56
CA TYR A 105 31.98 0.15 55.43
C TYR A 105 32.54 -0.36 56.76
N LEU A 106 31.90 -0.02 57.88
CA LEU A 106 32.23 -0.53 59.20
C LEU A 106 31.42 -1.80 59.55
N GLU A 107 30.63 -2.36 58.62
CA GLU A 107 29.84 -3.57 58.86
C GLU A 107 30.72 -4.74 59.38
N CYS A 108 31.88 -4.98 58.77
CA CYS A 108 32.84 -6.00 59.23
C CYS A 108 33.38 -5.77 60.65
N TYR A 109 33.48 -4.51 61.08
CA TYR A 109 33.88 -4.17 62.45
C TYR A 109 32.77 -4.49 63.45
N PHE A 110 31.51 -4.29 63.03
CA PHE A 110 30.34 -4.59 63.84
C PHE A 110 29.96 -6.06 63.85
N ASP A 111 30.55 -6.91 62.99
CA ASP A 111 30.33 -8.37 63.03
C ASP A 111 30.92 -9.04 64.29
N ASN A 112 31.80 -8.35 65.03
CA ASN A 112 32.37 -8.87 66.26
C ASN A 112 31.42 -8.72 67.46
N ASP A 113 30.92 -9.84 67.98
CA ASP A 113 30.02 -9.88 69.15
C ASP A 113 30.57 -9.16 70.38
N LYS A 114 31.89 -9.15 70.60
CA LYS A 114 32.49 -8.41 71.73
C LYS A 114 32.26 -6.91 71.60
N VAL A 115 32.38 -6.39 70.37
CA VAL A 115 32.15 -4.98 70.05
C VAL A 115 30.67 -4.64 70.21
N ILE A 116 29.77 -5.47 69.67
CA ILE A 116 28.32 -5.30 69.82
C ILE A 116 27.94 -5.28 71.31
N ASN A 117 28.38 -6.26 72.08
CA ASN A 117 28.07 -6.37 73.51
C ASN A 117 28.59 -5.17 74.29
N PHE A 118 29.79 -4.67 73.96
CA PHE A 118 30.32 -3.44 74.52
C PHE A 118 29.44 -2.23 74.17
N MET A 119 28.98 -2.10 72.92
CA MET A 119 28.11 -0.99 72.51
C MET A 119 26.72 -1.04 73.15
N ILE A 120 26.15 -2.23 73.34
CA ILE A 120 24.89 -2.43 74.06
C ILE A 120 25.07 -2.05 75.53
N LYS A 121 26.15 -2.52 76.18
CA LYS A 121 26.44 -2.23 77.60
C LYS A 121 26.62 -0.73 77.85
N ASN A 122 27.26 -0.02 76.92
CA ASN A 122 27.43 1.43 76.99
C ASN A 122 26.21 2.24 76.52
N GLY A 123 25.14 1.58 76.07
CA GLY A 123 23.89 2.26 75.71
C GLY A 123 23.91 2.98 74.36
N PHE A 124 24.81 2.63 73.44
CA PHE A 124 24.76 3.12 72.05
C PHE A 124 23.74 2.36 71.20
N LEU A 125 23.54 1.08 71.52
CA LEU A 125 22.63 0.18 70.83
C LEU A 125 21.49 -0.29 71.73
N THR A 126 20.37 -0.61 71.12
CA THR A 126 19.33 -1.43 71.74
C THR A 126 19.66 -2.92 71.62
N LYS A 127 18.95 -3.77 72.36
CA LYS A 127 19.06 -5.24 72.24
C LYS A 127 18.77 -5.76 70.82
N ASN A 128 18.02 -4.99 70.02
CA ASN A 128 17.67 -5.33 68.64
C ASN A 128 18.71 -4.84 67.61
N LEU A 129 19.86 -4.34 68.06
CA LEU A 129 20.91 -3.71 67.24
C LEU A 129 20.46 -2.42 66.54
N ASP A 130 19.37 -1.81 67.00
CA ASP A 130 18.95 -0.48 66.55
C ASP A 130 19.82 0.58 67.25
N VAL A 131 20.37 1.53 66.49
CA VAL A 131 21.22 2.61 67.00
C VAL A 131 20.37 3.65 67.73
N LYS A 132 20.70 3.91 68.99
CA LYS A 132 20.04 4.94 69.80
C LYS A 132 20.43 6.34 69.34
N CYS A 133 19.50 7.27 69.42
CA CYS A 133 19.74 8.67 69.06
C CYS A 133 19.00 9.63 69.99
N THR A 134 19.41 10.89 69.96
CA THR A 134 18.70 11.96 70.65
C THR A 134 17.37 12.28 69.96
N ILE A 135 16.42 12.90 70.68
CA ILE A 135 15.15 13.35 70.10
C ILE A 135 15.35 14.36 68.96
N LYS A 136 16.41 15.18 69.04
CA LYS A 136 16.77 16.15 68.00
C LYS A 136 17.18 15.43 66.71
N GLU A 137 18.07 14.46 66.82
CA GLU A 137 18.49 13.63 65.68
C GLU A 137 17.33 12.83 65.10
N TYR A 138 16.47 12.27 65.95
CA TYR A 138 15.30 11.54 65.50
C TYR A 138 14.34 12.44 64.71
N ASN A 139 14.06 13.65 65.19
CA ASN A 139 13.23 14.61 64.47
C ASN A 139 13.86 15.05 63.13
N ASN A 140 15.18 15.24 63.08
CA ASN A 140 15.89 15.51 61.82
C ASN A 140 15.75 14.34 60.83
N TYR A 141 15.87 13.11 61.33
CA TYR A 141 15.69 11.91 60.52
C TYR A 141 14.24 11.74 60.03
N ARG A 142 13.24 12.04 60.86
CA ARG A 142 11.83 12.07 60.43
C ARG A 142 11.58 13.11 59.33
N LYS A 143 12.20 14.29 59.44
CA LYS A 143 12.12 15.33 58.41
C LYS A 143 12.71 14.85 57.08
N TYR A 144 13.86 14.17 57.14
CA TYR A 144 14.44 13.50 55.96
C TYR A 144 13.49 12.48 55.32
N LEU A 145 12.91 11.58 56.13
CA LEU A 145 11.95 10.59 55.66
C LEU A 145 10.70 11.25 55.05
N SER A 146 10.25 12.38 55.60
CA SER A 146 9.16 13.17 55.03
C SER A 146 9.51 13.74 53.66
N ASN A 147 10.74 14.19 53.44
CA ASN A 147 11.18 14.72 52.16
C ASN A 147 11.23 13.61 51.09
N LEU A 148 11.69 12.41 51.46
CA LEU A 148 11.64 11.25 50.56
C LEU A 148 10.19 10.91 50.14
N GLU A 149 9.26 10.87 51.11
CA GLU A 149 7.84 10.60 50.83
C GLU A 149 7.25 11.65 49.87
N LYS A 150 7.57 12.94 50.09
CA LYS A 150 7.15 14.02 49.19
C LYS A 150 7.75 13.89 47.80
N ASP A 151 9.01 13.51 47.68
CA ASP A 151 9.66 13.33 46.39
C ASP A 151 9.03 12.16 45.61
N ASP A 152 8.61 11.08 46.29
CA ASP A 152 7.85 10.00 45.67
C ASP A 152 6.44 10.44 45.22
N VAL A 153 5.74 11.24 46.04
CA VAL A 153 4.47 11.87 45.65
C VAL A 153 4.64 12.76 44.41
N LYS A 154 5.69 13.61 44.37
CA LYS A 154 6.01 14.47 43.23
C LYS A 154 6.26 13.67 41.96
N LYS A 155 6.98 12.54 42.05
CA LYS A 155 7.21 11.64 40.89
C LYS A 155 5.91 11.10 40.32
N ILE A 156 5.00 10.63 41.19
CA ILE A 156 3.70 10.12 40.76
C ILE A 156 2.88 11.21 40.08
N LEU A 157 2.87 12.43 40.65
CA LEU A 157 2.18 13.58 40.06
C LEU A 157 2.75 13.95 38.69
N LYS A 158 4.08 14.02 38.56
CA LYS A 158 4.76 14.34 37.31
C LYS A 158 4.45 13.30 36.23
N HIS A 159 4.51 12.01 36.57
CA HIS A 159 4.16 10.93 35.66
C HIS A 159 2.69 11.01 35.20
N LYS A 160 1.78 11.31 36.12
CA LYS A 160 0.36 11.48 35.77
C LYS A 160 0.12 12.67 34.84
N ALA A 161 0.77 13.80 35.12
CA ALA A 161 0.69 14.99 34.27
C ALA A 161 1.20 14.70 32.86
N GLN A 162 2.33 13.99 32.73
CA GLN A 162 2.87 13.56 31.44
C GLN A 162 1.87 12.69 30.66
N LEU A 163 1.27 11.70 31.30
CA LEU A 163 0.25 10.86 30.65
C LEU A 163 -0.98 11.66 30.20
N ASP A 164 -1.40 12.65 30.98
CA ASP A 164 -2.54 13.50 30.63
C ASP A 164 -2.19 14.43 29.44
N ASP A 165 -0.95 14.91 29.34
CA ASP A 165 -0.48 15.67 28.19
C ASP A 165 -0.34 14.80 26.94
N ASP A 166 0.20 13.58 27.06
CA ASP A 166 0.30 12.62 25.96
C ASP A 166 -1.09 12.28 25.40
N ARG A 167 -2.08 12.06 26.28
CA ARG A 167 -3.47 11.84 25.88
C ARG A 167 -4.03 13.01 25.07
N ARG A 168 -3.79 14.25 25.50
CA ARG A 168 -4.25 15.44 24.77
C ARG A 168 -3.61 15.53 23.38
N ILE A 169 -2.34 15.17 23.26
CA ILE A 169 -1.63 15.16 21.97
C ILE A 169 -2.23 14.11 21.03
N ILE A 170 -2.50 12.91 21.54
CA ILE A 170 -3.14 11.82 20.76
C ILE A 170 -4.55 12.26 20.30
N ASP A 171 -5.38 12.77 21.21
CA ASP A 171 -6.74 13.24 20.89
C ASP A 171 -6.72 14.34 19.81
N TYR A 172 -5.70 15.20 19.83
CA TYR A 172 -5.53 16.25 18.84
C TYR A 172 -5.11 15.68 17.47
N ALA A 173 -4.16 14.75 17.46
CA ALA A 173 -3.74 14.05 16.25
C ALA A 173 -4.90 13.27 15.60
N ASP A 174 -5.72 12.58 16.41
CA ASP A 174 -6.88 11.84 15.92
C ASP A 174 -7.92 12.77 15.27
N LYS A 175 -8.17 13.93 15.86
CA LYS A 175 -9.08 14.94 15.28
C LYS A 175 -8.56 15.46 13.93
N ILE A 176 -7.25 15.63 13.78
CA ILE A 176 -6.65 16.04 12.51
C ILE A 176 -6.80 14.91 11.48
N ALA A 177 -6.45 13.68 11.86
CA ALA A 177 -6.54 12.52 10.99
C ALA A 177 -7.97 12.29 10.48
N GLN A 178 -8.97 12.45 11.35
CA GLN A 178 -10.39 12.36 10.96
C GLN A 178 -10.76 13.40 9.90
N LYS A 179 -10.36 14.66 10.09
CA LYS A 179 -10.60 15.73 9.11
C LYS A 179 -9.90 15.47 7.77
N ASP A 180 -8.69 14.92 7.80
CA ASP A 180 -7.95 14.60 6.59
C ASP A 180 -8.55 13.40 5.84
N ILE A 181 -9.04 12.39 6.56
CA ILE A 181 -9.81 11.28 5.96
C ILE A 181 -11.07 11.81 5.27
N GLU A 182 -11.81 12.72 5.91
CA GLU A 182 -13.01 13.34 5.30
C GLU A 182 -12.65 14.13 4.04
N ARG A 183 -11.59 14.95 4.09
CA ARG A 183 -11.10 15.69 2.92
C ARG A 183 -10.68 14.75 1.79
N GLN A 184 -10.03 13.64 2.12
CA GLN A 184 -9.60 12.66 1.14
C GLN A 184 -10.79 11.97 0.48
N LYS A 185 -11.80 11.55 1.25
CA LYS A 185 -13.05 10.99 0.70
C LYS A 185 -13.71 11.93 -0.31
N ILE A 186 -13.83 13.22 0.03
CA ILE A 186 -14.40 14.24 -0.88
C ILE A 186 -13.57 14.37 -2.16
N ARG A 187 -12.23 14.30 -2.07
CA ARG A 187 -11.35 14.34 -3.25
C ARG A 187 -11.51 13.10 -4.11
N ASP A 188 -11.57 11.93 -3.50
CA ASP A 188 -11.72 10.66 -4.18
C ASP A 188 -13.07 10.57 -4.90
N GLU A 189 -14.16 11.04 -4.29
CA GLU A 189 -15.47 11.15 -4.93
C GLU A 189 -15.44 12.08 -6.15
N LYS A 190 -14.82 13.26 -6.02
CA LYS A 190 -14.65 14.19 -7.16
C LYS A 190 -13.82 13.59 -8.28
N ASN A 191 -12.75 12.88 -7.94
CA ASN A 191 -11.89 12.21 -8.92
C ASN A 191 -12.63 11.05 -9.60
N ALA A 192 -13.37 10.25 -8.85
CA ALA A 192 -14.19 9.17 -9.39
C ALA A 192 -15.27 9.70 -10.35
N PHE A 193 -15.91 10.83 -10.00
CA PHE A 193 -16.85 11.50 -10.90
C PHE A 193 -16.18 11.92 -12.21
N LYS A 194 -15.04 12.63 -12.15
CA LYS A 194 -14.27 13.01 -13.35
C LYS A 194 -13.85 11.80 -14.19
N ALA A 195 -13.41 10.72 -13.55
CA ALA A 195 -13.02 9.49 -14.24
C ALA A 195 -14.19 8.87 -15.01
N LYS A 196 -15.42 8.90 -14.46
CA LYS A 196 -16.62 8.42 -15.17
C LYS A 196 -16.87 9.20 -16.47
N PHE A 197 -16.76 10.53 -16.44
CA PHE A 197 -16.92 11.34 -17.66
C PHE A 197 -15.83 11.04 -18.69
N LEU A 198 -14.57 11.00 -18.26
CA LEU A 198 -13.46 10.70 -19.15
C LEU A 198 -13.59 9.30 -19.78
N ASN A 199 -13.97 8.31 -18.98
CA ASN A 199 -14.17 6.95 -19.47
C ASN A 199 -15.32 6.87 -20.48
N ALA A 200 -16.43 7.58 -20.24
CA ALA A 200 -17.54 7.65 -21.20
C ALA A 200 -17.13 8.31 -22.52
N GLU A 201 -16.27 9.35 -22.47
CA GLU A 201 -15.68 9.98 -23.66
C GLU A 201 -14.83 8.98 -24.46
N ILE A 202 -13.93 8.28 -23.76
CA ILE A 202 -13.04 7.26 -24.34
C ILE A 202 -13.86 6.12 -24.97
N GLU A 203 -14.94 5.69 -24.33
CA GLU A 203 -15.83 4.65 -24.87
C GLU A 203 -16.53 5.11 -26.15
N LYS A 204 -17.04 6.35 -26.19
CA LYS A 204 -17.62 6.93 -27.41
C LYS A 204 -16.61 6.98 -28.55
N GLU A 205 -15.38 7.42 -28.29
CA GLU A 205 -14.32 7.42 -29.31
C GLU A 205 -13.99 6.03 -29.82
N LYS A 206 -13.90 5.03 -28.91
CA LYS A 206 -13.67 3.64 -29.30
C LYS A 206 -14.78 3.12 -30.20
N GLU A 207 -16.05 3.44 -29.90
CA GLU A 207 -17.19 3.06 -30.73
C GLU A 207 -17.16 3.73 -32.11
N ILE A 208 -16.80 5.02 -32.18
CA ILE A 208 -16.63 5.73 -33.46
C ILE A 208 -15.52 5.07 -34.29
N LYS A 209 -14.37 4.79 -33.69
CA LYS A 209 -13.24 4.11 -34.36
C LYS A 209 -13.63 2.71 -34.85
N LYS A 210 -14.34 1.92 -34.05
CA LYS A 210 -14.87 0.60 -34.47
C LYS A 210 -15.79 0.73 -35.69
N ARG A 211 -16.73 1.69 -35.68
CA ARG A 211 -17.64 1.93 -36.80
C ARG A 211 -16.88 2.31 -38.08
N GLN A 212 -15.85 3.15 -37.97
CA GLN A 212 -15.00 3.52 -39.10
C GLN A 212 -14.24 2.31 -39.68
N ILE A 213 -13.68 1.44 -38.82
CA ILE A 213 -13.00 0.22 -39.26
C ILE A 213 -13.96 -0.70 -40.01
N ILE A 214 -15.19 -0.90 -39.49
CA ILE A 214 -16.21 -1.72 -40.15
C ILE A 214 -16.59 -1.16 -41.52
N LYS A 215 -16.78 0.16 -41.65
CA LYS A 215 -17.06 0.81 -42.93
C LYS A 215 -15.95 0.56 -43.95
N LYS A 216 -14.69 0.79 -43.56
CA LYS A 216 -13.52 0.55 -44.43
C LYS A 216 -13.42 -0.92 -44.87
N LYS A 217 -13.69 -1.87 -43.96
CA LYS A 217 -13.74 -3.31 -44.31
C LYS A 217 -14.80 -3.61 -45.37
N LYS A 218 -16.03 -3.09 -45.20
CA LYS A 218 -17.11 -3.27 -46.18
C LYS A 218 -16.77 -2.65 -47.54
N GLU A 219 -16.16 -1.47 -47.56
CA GLU A 219 -15.69 -0.84 -48.80
C GLU A 219 -14.62 -1.67 -49.50
N PHE A 220 -13.65 -2.18 -48.73
CA PHE A 220 -12.60 -3.05 -49.25
C PHE A 220 -13.17 -4.34 -49.86
N GLU A 221 -14.13 -4.98 -49.19
CA GLU A 221 -14.83 -6.16 -49.73
C GLU A 221 -15.59 -5.84 -51.02
N ARG A 222 -16.25 -4.67 -51.10
CA ARG A 222 -16.93 -4.22 -52.33
C ARG A 222 -15.95 -4.04 -53.49
N LEU A 223 -14.81 -3.39 -53.25
CA LEU A 223 -13.77 -3.20 -54.27
C LEU A 223 -13.23 -4.54 -54.76
N LYS A 224 -12.93 -5.45 -53.84
CA LYS A 224 -12.48 -6.81 -54.17
C LYS A 224 -13.50 -7.56 -55.05
N ASN A 225 -14.79 -7.44 -54.74
CA ASN A 225 -15.86 -8.05 -55.54
C ASN A 225 -16.00 -7.42 -56.93
N LEU A 226 -15.82 -6.10 -57.05
CA LEU A 226 -15.84 -5.41 -58.35
C LEU A 226 -14.65 -5.82 -59.21
N GLU A 227 -13.46 -5.95 -58.64
CA GLU A 227 -12.27 -6.45 -59.35
C GLU A 227 -12.49 -7.87 -59.85
N PHE A 228 -13.06 -8.74 -59.02
CA PHE A 228 -13.39 -10.11 -59.39
C PHE A 228 -14.36 -10.14 -60.59
N ARG A 229 -15.47 -9.40 -60.52
CA ARG A 229 -16.43 -9.28 -61.64
C ARG A 229 -15.80 -8.70 -62.91
N ARG A 230 -14.89 -7.74 -62.77
CA ARG A 230 -14.17 -7.15 -63.91
C ARG A 230 -13.28 -8.17 -64.59
N LYS A 231 -12.57 -9.01 -63.82
CA LYS A 231 -11.75 -10.10 -64.36
C LYS A 231 -12.61 -11.11 -65.13
N GLU A 232 -13.70 -11.58 -64.52
CA GLU A 232 -14.64 -12.50 -65.17
C GLU A 232 -15.23 -11.91 -66.47
N TYR A 233 -15.55 -10.62 -66.47
CA TYR A 233 -16.07 -9.95 -67.67
C TYR A 233 -15.04 -9.91 -68.80
N ILE A 234 -13.79 -9.58 -68.51
CA ILE A 234 -12.69 -9.55 -69.49
C ILE A 234 -12.44 -10.96 -70.05
N GLU A 235 -12.40 -11.98 -69.19
CA GLU A 235 -12.25 -13.38 -69.61
C GLU A 235 -13.39 -13.82 -70.53
N ASN A 236 -14.63 -13.46 -70.20
CA ASN A 236 -15.80 -13.75 -71.02
C ASN A 236 -15.73 -13.06 -72.39
N ILE A 237 -15.27 -11.80 -72.46
CA ILE A 237 -15.05 -11.12 -73.74
C ILE A 237 -13.98 -11.84 -74.56
N ALA A 238 -12.84 -12.19 -73.94
CA ALA A 238 -11.76 -12.89 -74.61
C ALA A 238 -12.24 -14.25 -75.18
N LEU A 239 -13.05 -14.99 -74.41
CA LEU A 239 -13.65 -16.25 -74.85
C LEU A 239 -14.60 -16.05 -76.03
N LYS A 240 -15.52 -15.07 -75.96
CA LYS A 240 -16.44 -14.74 -77.06
C LYS A 240 -15.69 -14.33 -78.33
N SER A 241 -14.63 -13.53 -78.19
CA SER A 241 -13.77 -13.11 -79.31
C SER A 241 -13.08 -14.31 -79.96
N LYS A 242 -12.55 -15.25 -79.14
CA LYS A 242 -11.92 -16.48 -79.63
C LYS A 242 -12.91 -17.35 -80.42
N ILE A 243 -14.11 -17.59 -79.87
CA ILE A 243 -15.18 -18.33 -80.55
C ILE A 243 -15.55 -17.67 -81.89
N HIS A 244 -15.67 -16.33 -81.90
CA HIS A 244 -15.98 -15.60 -83.12
C HIS A 244 -14.87 -15.75 -84.18
N SER A 245 -13.60 -15.57 -83.79
CA SER A 245 -12.44 -15.75 -84.66
C SER A 245 -12.40 -17.16 -85.27
N ASP A 246 -12.60 -18.19 -84.45
CA ASP A 246 -12.64 -19.58 -84.90
C ASP A 246 -13.77 -19.82 -85.93
N ASN A 247 -14.95 -19.24 -85.71
CA ASN A 247 -16.06 -19.33 -86.64
C ASN A 247 -15.78 -18.61 -87.97
N VAL A 248 -15.14 -17.43 -87.93
CA VAL A 248 -14.72 -16.71 -89.14
C VAL A 248 -13.71 -17.54 -89.93
N GLN A 249 -12.73 -18.14 -89.25
CA GLN A 249 -11.72 -18.98 -89.88
C GLN A 249 -12.33 -20.23 -90.53
N ARG A 250 -13.28 -20.89 -89.85
CA ARG A 250 -14.06 -22.00 -90.42
C ARG A 250 -14.80 -21.58 -91.69
N LYS A 251 -15.48 -20.42 -91.68
CA LYS A 251 -16.19 -19.89 -92.86
C LYS A 251 -15.23 -19.60 -94.02
N LYS A 252 -14.08 -18.96 -93.75
CA LYS A 252 -13.04 -18.69 -94.76
C LYS A 252 -12.52 -19.99 -95.38
N ASN A 253 -12.24 -21.00 -94.56
CA ASN A 253 -11.78 -22.31 -95.03
C ASN A 253 -12.81 -22.99 -95.95
N LEU A 254 -14.10 -22.92 -95.59
CA LEU A 254 -15.20 -23.46 -96.43
C LEU A 254 -15.30 -22.74 -97.78
N VAL A 255 -15.22 -21.40 -97.80
CA VAL A 255 -15.23 -20.63 -99.06
C VAL A 255 -14.02 -20.95 -99.93
N ALA A 256 -12.82 -21.03 -99.34
CA ALA A 256 -11.61 -21.42 -100.05
C ALA A 256 -11.73 -22.84 -100.66
N GLN A 257 -12.33 -23.78 -99.93
CA GLN A 257 -12.62 -25.12 -100.46
C GLN A 257 -13.62 -25.08 -101.62
N GLN A 258 -14.69 -24.28 -101.51
CA GLN A 258 -15.67 -24.13 -102.59
C GLN A 258 -15.06 -23.49 -103.85
N GLN A 259 -14.24 -22.45 -103.68
CA GLN A 259 -13.52 -21.82 -104.79
C GLN A 259 -12.59 -22.83 -105.47
N ARG A 260 -11.76 -23.57 -104.70
CA ARG A 260 -10.91 -24.64 -105.23
C ARG A 260 -11.70 -25.65 -106.06
N LYS A 261 -12.87 -26.09 -105.58
CA LYS A 261 -13.76 -27.00 -106.34
C LYS A 261 -14.20 -26.38 -107.68
N LYS A 262 -14.64 -25.12 -107.68
CA LYS A 262 -15.05 -24.40 -108.92
C LYS A 262 -13.88 -24.25 -109.90
N THR A 263 -12.68 -23.91 -109.41
CA THR A 263 -11.48 -23.78 -110.24
C THR A 263 -11.12 -25.11 -110.90
N ILE A 264 -11.15 -26.21 -110.14
CA ILE A 264 -10.94 -27.57 -110.66
C ILE A 264 -11.99 -27.91 -111.73
N GLU A 265 -13.26 -27.60 -111.49
CA GLU A 265 -14.35 -27.87 -112.44
C GLU A 265 -14.17 -27.09 -113.76
N LEU A 266 -13.73 -25.83 -113.67
CA LEU A 266 -13.48 -24.96 -114.82
C LEU A 266 -12.27 -25.46 -115.63
N LEU A 267 -11.20 -25.88 -114.96
CA LEU A 267 -10.05 -26.53 -115.60
C LEU A 267 -10.47 -27.82 -116.34
N LEU A 268 -11.33 -28.65 -115.74
CA LEU A 268 -11.85 -29.84 -116.39
C LEU A 268 -12.68 -29.52 -117.65
N LYS A 269 -13.49 -28.46 -117.63
CA LYS A 269 -14.25 -27.99 -118.81
C LYS A 269 -13.33 -27.47 -119.93
N LEU A 270 -12.27 -26.75 -119.59
CA LEU A 270 -11.27 -26.28 -120.57
C LEU A 270 -10.56 -27.47 -121.23
N ILE A 271 -10.12 -28.45 -120.44
CA ILE A 271 -9.51 -29.68 -120.95
C ILE A 271 -10.46 -30.43 -121.92
N LYS A 272 -11.77 -30.49 -121.62
CA LYS A 272 -12.78 -31.08 -122.52
C LYS A 272 -12.93 -30.28 -123.82
N LYS A 273 -13.02 -28.95 -123.76
CA LYS A 273 -13.13 -28.08 -124.94
C LYS A 273 -11.90 -28.17 -125.84
N ASP A 274 -10.70 -28.23 -125.27
CA ASP A 274 -9.47 -28.40 -126.03
C ASP A 274 -9.40 -29.75 -126.74
N LYS A 275 -9.84 -30.84 -126.07
CA LYS A 275 -10.00 -32.15 -126.74
C LYS A 275 -10.97 -32.07 -127.92
N ALA A 276 -12.09 -31.37 -127.77
CA ALA A 276 -13.08 -31.20 -128.86
C ALA A 276 -12.54 -30.34 -130.02
N ARG A 277 -11.84 -29.24 -129.72
CA ARG A 277 -11.18 -28.40 -130.74
C ARG A 277 -10.14 -29.18 -131.55
N LYS A 278 -9.30 -29.98 -130.88
CA LYS A 278 -8.33 -30.85 -131.57
C LYS A 278 -9.02 -31.85 -132.51
N LYS A 279 -10.16 -32.43 -132.11
CA LYS A 279 -10.98 -33.29 -132.99
C LYS A 279 -11.52 -32.54 -134.22
N LEU A 280 -12.15 -31.38 -134.01
CA LEU A 280 -12.73 -30.54 -135.07
C LEU A 280 -11.68 -30.04 -136.07
N LEU A 281 -10.49 -29.68 -135.59
CA LEU A 281 -9.38 -29.28 -136.46
C LEU A 281 -8.97 -30.44 -137.38
N ASN A 282 -8.83 -31.65 -136.83
CA ASN A 282 -8.50 -32.85 -137.60
C ASN A 282 -9.58 -33.17 -138.65
N GLU A 283 -10.86 -32.97 -138.34
CA GLU A 283 -11.97 -33.15 -139.30
C GLU A 283 -11.96 -32.11 -140.44
N ARG A 284 -11.67 -30.84 -140.14
CA ARG A 284 -11.56 -29.79 -141.18
C ARG A 284 -10.40 -30.04 -142.15
N VAL A 285 -9.28 -30.54 -141.64
CA VAL A 285 -8.13 -30.91 -142.50
C VAL A 285 -8.53 -32.02 -143.47
N LYS A 286 -9.28 -33.04 -143.02
CA LYS A 286 -9.85 -34.09 -143.90
C LYS A 286 -10.81 -33.53 -144.96
N MET A 287 -11.73 -32.64 -144.59
CA MET A 287 -12.73 -32.08 -145.50
C MET A 287 -12.13 -31.20 -146.60
N LYS A 288 -11.05 -30.44 -146.32
CA LYS A 288 -10.33 -29.65 -147.34
C LYS A 288 -9.62 -30.55 -148.36
N LEU A 289 -9.07 -31.69 -147.94
CA LEU A 289 -8.48 -32.68 -148.83
C LEU A 289 -9.51 -33.22 -149.83
N ASN A 290 -10.69 -33.63 -149.36
CA ASN A 290 -11.75 -34.16 -150.23
C ASN A 290 -12.29 -33.12 -151.23
N LYS A 291 -12.50 -31.85 -150.83
CA LYS A 291 -12.96 -30.80 -151.75
C LYS A 291 -11.94 -30.46 -152.84
N LYS A 292 -10.64 -30.57 -152.56
CA LYS A 292 -9.58 -30.34 -153.56
C LYS A 292 -9.59 -31.44 -154.63
N ASN A 293 -9.91 -32.68 -154.26
CA ASN A 293 -10.04 -33.80 -155.20
C ASN A 293 -11.27 -33.64 -156.12
N ASN A 294 -12.46 -33.32 -155.59
CA ASN A 294 -13.66 -33.15 -156.43
C ASN A 294 -13.59 -31.95 -157.39
N SER A 295 -12.85 -30.88 -157.04
CA SER A 295 -12.63 -29.74 -157.96
C SER A 295 -11.75 -30.08 -159.16
N ILE A 296 -10.93 -31.14 -159.07
CA ILE A 296 -10.12 -31.63 -160.18
C ILE A 296 -11.00 -32.44 -161.14
N GLU A 297 -11.93 -33.24 -160.62
CA GLU A 297 -12.86 -34.05 -161.42
C GLU A 297 -13.83 -33.20 -162.27
N GLN A 298 -14.37 -32.11 -161.71
CA GLN A 298 -15.34 -31.27 -162.43
C GLN A 298 -14.73 -30.43 -163.56
N ARG A 299 -13.40 -30.19 -163.56
CA ARG A 299 -12.71 -29.48 -164.66
C ARG A 299 -12.61 -30.31 -165.96
N LEU A 300 -12.82 -31.63 -165.90
CA LEU A 300 -12.67 -32.51 -167.06
C LEU A 300 -13.91 -32.56 -167.97
N VAL A 301 -15.08 -32.10 -167.52
CA VAL A 301 -16.34 -32.23 -168.27
C VAL A 301 -16.56 -31.06 -169.26
N LEU A 302 -15.71 -30.01 -169.25
CA LEU A 302 -15.74 -28.84 -170.13
C LEU A 302 -15.21 -29.05 -171.58
N LYS A 303 -15.28 -30.26 -172.13
CA LYS A 303 -14.94 -30.51 -173.55
C LYS A 303 -15.82 -31.62 -174.10
N TYR A 304 -17.05 -31.30 -174.53
CA TYR A 304 -17.80 -31.84 -175.68
C TYR A 304 -19.15 -31.14 -175.74
#